data_AF-B2IL59-F1
#
_entry.id   AF-B2IL59-F1
#
_cell.length_a   1.000
_cell.length_b   1.000
_cell.length_c   1.000
_cell.angle_alpha   90.00
_cell.angle_beta   90.00
_cell.angle_gamma   90.00
#
_symmetry.space_group_name_H-M   'P 1'
#
loop_
_entity.id
_entity.type
_entity.pdbx_description
1 polymer ?
#
loop_
_entity_poly.entity_id
_entity_poly.type
_entity_poly.pdbx_seq_one_letter_code
_entity_poly.pdbx_strand_id
1 'polypeptide(L)'
;MPLFIKDASVDELAAELAHLLSVNKTEAVRLALRQALDREKATESLAEQAVRFCRDLRARSHPERGQPADKAFFDELNGGL
;
A
#
# COMPACT_ATOMS: atom_id res chain seq x y z
N MET A 1 -27.92 7.77 -1.53
CA MET A 1 -28.61 7.38 -0.29
C MET A 1 -28.02 8.17 0.86
N PRO A 2 -28.81 8.86 1.71
CA PRO A 2 -28.28 9.54 2.89
C PRO A 2 -27.80 8.51 3.93
N LEU A 3 -26.61 8.72 4.47
CA LEU A 3 -26.10 7.94 5.60
C LEU A 3 -26.72 8.52 6.88
N PHE A 4 -27.50 7.73 7.62
CA PHE A 4 -28.10 8.15 8.88
C PHE A 4 -27.35 7.53 10.05
N ILE A 5 -26.71 8.37 10.87
CA ILE A 5 -25.93 7.97 12.02
C ILE A 5 -26.79 8.24 13.26
N LYS A 6 -27.20 7.18 13.96
CA LYS A 6 -28.05 7.27 15.18
C LYS A 6 -27.24 7.52 16.46
N ASP A 7 -25.94 7.32 16.39
CA ASP A 7 -25.03 7.47 17.50
C ASP A 7 -24.53 8.91 17.60
N ALA A 8 -24.77 9.56 18.74
CA ALA A 8 -24.39 10.95 18.97
C ALA A 8 -22.87 11.15 18.95
N SER A 9 -22.09 10.19 19.46
CA SER A 9 -20.63 10.27 19.48
C SER A 9 -20.06 10.26 18.05
N VAL A 10 -20.65 9.49 17.14
CA VAL A 10 -20.21 9.43 15.75
C VAL A 10 -20.62 10.70 14.98
N ASP A 11 -21.79 11.29 15.29
CA ASP A 11 -22.18 12.57 14.69
C ASP A 11 -21.28 13.73 15.13
N GLU A 12 -20.84 13.73 16.39
CA GLU A 12 -19.85 14.69 16.90
C GLU A 12 -18.51 14.56 16.18
N LEU A 13 -17.99 13.33 16.03
CA LEU A 13 -16.76 13.08 15.27
C LEU A 13 -16.88 13.53 13.81
N ALA A 14 -18.02 13.26 13.17
CA ALA A 14 -18.29 13.72 11.80
C ALA A 14 -18.36 15.26 11.71
N ALA A 15 -18.92 15.92 12.73
CA ALA A 15 -19.00 17.37 12.82
C ALA A 15 -17.61 18.01 13.00
N GLU A 16 -16.81 17.46 13.91
CA GLU A 16 -15.44 17.93 14.18
C GLU A 16 -14.57 17.81 12.93
N LEU A 17 -14.59 16.63 12.28
CA LEU A 17 -13.82 16.41 11.06
C LEU A 17 -14.29 17.32 9.91
N ALA A 18 -15.59 17.55 9.78
CA ALA A 18 -16.15 18.50 8.81
C ALA A 18 -15.65 19.93 9.03
N HIS A 19 -15.60 20.37 10.30
CA HIS A 19 -15.05 21.67 10.67
C HIS A 19 -13.56 21.79 10.33
N LEU A 20 -12.76 20.79 10.70
CA LEU A 20 -11.31 20.80 10.43
C LEU A 20 -11.00 20.83 8.93
N LEU A 21 -11.78 20.10 8.13
CA LEU A 21 -11.59 20.01 6.68
C LEU A 21 -12.35 21.10 5.90
N SER A 22 -13.15 21.94 6.56
CA SER A 22 -14.02 22.94 5.93
C SER A 22 -14.94 22.36 4.84
N VAL A 23 -15.49 21.17 5.09
CA VAL A 23 -16.45 20.48 4.21
C VAL A 23 -17.73 20.13 4.97
N ASN A 24 -18.76 19.61 4.28
CA ASN A 24 -19.95 19.12 4.98
C ASN A 24 -19.70 17.74 5.63
N LYS A 25 -20.54 17.38 6.63
CA LYS A 25 -20.44 16.10 7.36
C LYS A 25 -20.36 14.87 6.46
N THR A 26 -21.15 14.86 5.38
CA THR A 26 -21.18 13.73 4.43
C THR A 26 -19.85 13.58 3.69
N GLU A 27 -19.24 14.69 3.25
CA GLU A 27 -17.93 14.68 2.59
C GLU A 27 -16.82 14.31 3.57
N ALA A 28 -16.87 14.82 4.80
CA ALA A 28 -15.91 14.45 5.85
C ALA A 28 -15.92 12.95 6.12
N VAL A 29 -17.10 12.35 6.30
CA VAL A 29 -17.26 10.91 6.50
C VAL A 29 -16.78 10.13 5.27
N ARG A 30 -17.11 10.58 4.05
CA ARG A 30 -16.64 9.94 2.82
C ARG A 30 -15.11 9.92 2.74
N LEU A 31 -14.45 11.03 3.07
CA LEU A 31 -13.00 11.12 3.03
C LEU A 31 -12.35 10.23 4.09
N ALA A 32 -12.88 10.23 5.32
CA ALA A 32 -12.40 9.36 6.40
C ALA A 32 -12.50 7.88 6.01
N LEU A 33 -13.64 7.46 5.45
CA LEU A 33 -13.84 6.09 4.99
C LEU A 33 -12.91 5.74 3.83
N ARG A 34 -12.69 6.68 2.89
CA ARG A 34 -11.73 6.47 1.80
C ARG A 34 -10.33 6.24 2.35
N GLN A 35 -9.85 7.09 3.25
CA GLN A 35 -8.53 6.95 3.86
C GLN A 35 -8.39 5.68 4.71
N ALA A 36 -9.46 5.26 5.40
CA ALA A 36 -9.46 3.98 6.12
C ALA A 36 -9.36 2.80 5.16
N LEU A 37 -10.19 2.79 4.10
CA LEU A 37 -10.14 1.75 3.07
C LEU A 37 -8.80 1.74 2.34
N ASP A 38 -8.24 2.91 2.05
CA ASP A 38 -6.94 3.01 1.39
C ASP A 38 -5.84 2.50 2.33
N ARG A 39 -5.91 2.72 3.65
CA ARG A 39 -4.98 2.11 4.61
C ARG A 39 -5.11 0.58 4.66
N GLU A 40 -6.33 0.07 4.75
CA GLU A 40 -6.59 -1.36 4.75
C GLU A 40 -6.13 -2.02 3.44
N LYS A 41 -6.39 -1.38 2.29
CA LYS A 41 -6.00 -1.85 0.95
C LYS A 41 -4.55 -1.60 0.59
N ALA A 42 -3.92 -0.55 1.15
CA ALA A 42 -2.50 -0.25 1.00
C ALA A 42 -1.62 -1.17 1.84
N THR A 43 -2.24 -2.08 2.62
CA THR A 43 -1.60 -3.33 3.02
C THR A 43 -1.48 -4.24 1.80
N GLU A 44 -0.78 -3.75 0.76
CA GLU A 44 -0.10 -4.67 -0.12
C GLU A 44 0.91 -5.39 0.79
N SER A 45 0.67 -6.68 0.99
CA SER A 45 1.53 -7.50 1.82
C SER A 45 2.98 -7.37 1.33
N LEU A 46 3.95 -7.54 2.23
CA LEU A 46 5.36 -7.57 1.83
C LEU A 46 5.61 -8.59 0.71
N ALA A 47 4.83 -9.67 0.68
CA ALA A 47 4.83 -10.65 -0.39
C ALA A 47 4.40 -10.05 -1.74
N GLU A 48 3.29 -9.33 -1.80
CA GLU A 48 2.83 -8.67 -3.03
C GLU A 48 3.79 -7.55 -3.48
N GLN A 49 4.35 -6.80 -2.53
CA GLN A 49 5.40 -5.80 -2.82
C GLN A 49 6.65 -6.46 -3.43
N ALA A 50 7.11 -7.58 -2.87
CA ALA A 50 8.23 -8.35 -3.39
C ALA A 50 7.94 -8.94 -4.77
N VAL A 51 6.73 -9.48 -4.98
CA VAL A 51 6.29 -10.01 -6.28
C VAL A 51 6.30 -8.92 -7.35
N ARG A 52 5.73 -7.73 -7.05
CA ARG A 52 5.79 -6.60 -7.98
C ARG A 52 7.24 -6.20 -8.25
N PHE A 53 8.06 -6.03 -7.22
CA PHE A 53 9.47 -5.65 -7.38
C PHE A 53 10.22 -6.63 -8.29
N CYS A 54 10.11 -7.93 -8.04
CA CYS A 54 10.75 -8.97 -8.85
C CYS A 54 10.25 -8.96 -10.31
N ARG A 55 8.95 -8.76 -10.53
CA ARG A 55 8.37 -8.65 -11.87
C ARG A 55 8.92 -7.44 -12.61
N ASP A 56 8.93 -6.27 -11.97
CA ASP A 56 9.38 -5.03 -12.58
C ASP A 56 10.89 -5.06 -12.85
N LEU A 57 11.67 -5.67 -11.95
CA LEU A 57 13.09 -5.91 -12.14
C LEU A 57 13.34 -6.83 -13.35
N ARG A 58 12.58 -7.92 -13.47
CA ARG A 58 12.71 -8.88 -14.57
C ARG A 58 12.29 -8.29 -15.92
N ALA A 59 11.30 -7.39 -15.93
CA ALA A 59 10.88 -6.69 -17.14
C ALA A 59 11.91 -5.67 -17.63
N ARG A 60 12.69 -5.09 -16.70
CA ARG A 60 13.75 -4.12 -17.02
C ARG A 60 15.11 -4.77 -17.27
N SER A 61 15.30 -5.98 -16.76
CA SER A 61 16.52 -6.73 -16.97
C SER A 61 16.49 -7.45 -18.32
N HIS A 62 17.68 -7.90 -18.74
CA HIS A 62 17.87 -8.77 -19.89
C HIS A 62 18.07 -10.21 -19.37
N PRO A 63 17.01 -10.93 -18.95
CA PRO A 63 17.16 -12.27 -18.38
C PRO A 63 17.87 -13.23 -19.32
N GLU A 64 17.78 -13.02 -20.64
CA GLU A 64 18.52 -13.75 -21.68
C GLU A 64 20.03 -13.54 -21.64
N ARG A 65 20.50 -12.46 -21.00
CA ARG A 65 21.91 -12.16 -20.77
C ARG A 65 22.38 -12.56 -19.37
N GLY A 66 21.52 -13.19 -18.58
CA GLY A 66 21.86 -13.66 -17.25
C GLY A 66 22.94 -14.73 -17.30
N GLN A 67 24.01 -14.54 -16.53
CA GLN A 67 25.02 -15.57 -16.34
C GLN A 67 24.54 -16.59 -15.30
N PRO A 68 25.00 -17.86 -15.37
CA PRO A 68 24.66 -18.86 -14.37
C PRO A 68 25.12 -18.41 -12.98
N ALA A 69 24.20 -18.41 -12.01
CA ALA A 69 24.52 -18.26 -10.60
C ALA A 69 24.91 -19.63 -10.03
N ASP A 70 26.03 -20.16 -10.50
CA ASP A 70 26.54 -21.47 -10.11
C ASP A 70 27.47 -21.39 -8.89
N LYS A 71 28.04 -22.53 -8.48
CA LYS A 71 28.94 -22.59 -7.33
C LYS A 71 30.14 -21.65 -7.50
N ALA A 72 30.75 -21.60 -8.67
CA ALA A 72 31.92 -20.75 -8.91
C ALA A 72 31.59 -19.27 -8.74
N PHE A 73 30.41 -18.83 -9.20
CA PHE A 73 29.90 -17.48 -8.96
C PHE A 73 29.73 -17.17 -7.47
N PHE A 74 29.15 -18.09 -6.69
CA PHE A 74 29.00 -17.89 -5.24
C PHE A 74 30.33 -17.95 -4.50
N ASP A 75 31.27 -18.81 -4.91
CA ASP A 75 32.60 -18.88 -4.32
C ASP A 75 33.34 -17.55 -4.55
N GLU A 76 33.25 -16.95 -5.75
CA GLU A 76 33.80 -15.60 -6.05
C GLU A 76 33.18 -14.51 -5.16
N LEU A 77 31.85 -14.47 -5.04
CA LEU A 77 31.15 -13.49 -4.19
C LEU A 77 31.53 -13.58 -2.71
N ASN A 78 31.85 -14.78 -2.23
CA ASN A 78 32.23 -15.03 -0.83
C ASN A 78 33.75 -14.93 -0.59
N GLY A 79 34.53 -14.52 -1.59
CA GLY A 79 35.99 -14.33 -1.44
C GLY A 79 36.85 -15.56 -1.71
N GLY A 80 36.31 -16.59 -2.37
CA GLY A 80 37.06 -17.69 -2.99
C GLY A 80 37.35 -18.91 -2.10
N LEU A 81 36.41 -19.34 -1.24
CA LEU A 81 36.54 -20.54 -0.40
C LEU A 81 35.84 -21.79 -0.98
#